data_AF-A0A817NER1-F1
#
_entry.id   AF-A0A817NER1-F1
#
_cell.length_a   1.000
_cell.length_b   1.000
_cell.length_c   1.000
_cell.angle_alpha   90.00
_cell.angle_beta   90.00
_cell.angle_gamma   90.00
#
_symmetry.space_group_name_H-M   'P 1'
#
loop_
_entity.id
_entity.type
_entity.pdbx_description
1 polymer ?
#
loop_
_entity_poly.entity_id
_entity_poly.type
_entity_poly.pdbx_seq_one_letter_code
_entity_poly.pdbx_strand_id
1 'polypeptide(L)'
;MEDHVEDQMIKVILYLNHIKHLRKKNRFAFKQPPAKLFDETAVEAAGGQIKTDYEYKTFEGGKFDDKGFLIKNFPLHAVSADGITPSISELDKFEETIDGPESNVSINKRKTSKNELLSFAPGDHVEVCEGELVNLQGTIVGIDGDSIRILPKHKTLKDEIPFKAHELRKYFSVGNHVKVLNGRFEGETGMIVGIDGTKDEMPVRTSDLQITKETATGVDSTGQFQLRDLVNISADKVGVVIRIENERLHVLNMDEKVQIVPIQSVIKRKINRNATALDSQNNNFNVGDIVNVNDGLFANRQGA
;
A
#
# COMPACT_ATOMS: atom_id res chain seq x y z
N MET A 1 6.56 -29.66 -43.25
CA MET A 1 7.13 -29.63 -41.90
C MET A 1 6.18 -28.76 -41.12
N GLU A 2 5.36 -29.35 -40.24
CA GLU A 2 4.47 -28.59 -39.36
C GLU A 2 5.32 -28.05 -38.21
N ASP A 3 5.37 -26.73 -38.08
CA ASP A 3 6.00 -26.05 -36.95
C ASP A 3 5.18 -26.36 -35.68
N HIS A 4 5.75 -27.17 -34.79
CA HIS A 4 5.24 -27.30 -33.42
C HIS A 4 5.51 -26.00 -32.68
N VAL A 5 4.45 -25.22 -32.47
CA VAL A 5 4.46 -24.10 -31.53
C VAL A 5 4.43 -24.70 -30.12
N GLU A 6 5.55 -24.64 -29.41
CA GLU A 6 5.61 -25.03 -27.99
C GLU A 6 4.78 -24.03 -27.16
N ASP A 7 3.65 -24.48 -26.63
CA ASP A 7 2.87 -23.74 -25.63
C ASP A 7 3.62 -23.73 -24.29
N GLN A 8 3.68 -22.57 -23.62
CA GLN A 8 4.21 -22.47 -22.27
C GLN A 8 3.09 -22.49 -21.23
N MET A 9 3.28 -23.26 -20.17
CA MET A 9 2.40 -23.30 -19.00
C MET A 9 2.80 -22.17 -18.05
N ILE A 10 1.89 -21.23 -17.82
CA ILE A 10 2.14 -20.08 -16.92
C ILE A 10 1.16 -20.15 -15.75
N LYS A 11 1.70 -20.07 -14.52
CA LYS A 11 0.92 -19.83 -13.32
C LYS A 11 0.69 -18.34 -13.15
N VAL A 12 -0.57 -17.93 -13.02
CA VAL A 12 -0.95 -16.51 -12.93
C VAL A 12 -1.84 -16.29 -11.72
N ILE A 13 -1.66 -15.17 -11.04
CA ILE A 13 -2.63 -14.71 -10.03
C ILE A 13 -3.82 -14.11 -10.76
N LEU A 14 -5.00 -14.64 -10.49
CA LEU A 14 -6.22 -14.19 -11.16
C LEU A 14 -6.63 -12.79 -10.78
N TYR A 15 -7.24 -12.12 -11.76
CA TYR A 15 -8.15 -11.00 -11.61
C TYR A 15 -9.59 -11.56 -11.59
N LEU A 16 -10.17 -11.86 -10.42
CA LEU A 16 -11.55 -12.40 -10.32
C LEU A 16 -12.59 -11.33 -10.01
N ASN A 17 -13.58 -11.16 -10.90
CA ASN A 17 -14.71 -10.23 -10.74
C ASN A 17 -16.03 -10.99 -10.66
N HIS A 18 -16.18 -11.97 -9.76
CA HIS A 18 -17.32 -12.91 -9.86
C HIS A 18 -18.17 -13.01 -8.58
N ILE A 19 -18.74 -11.88 -8.15
CA ILE A 19 -20.02 -11.87 -7.37
C ILE A 19 -21.03 -10.82 -7.91
N LYS A 20 -20.78 -10.15 -9.04
CA LYS A 20 -21.80 -9.27 -9.65
C LYS A 20 -21.89 -9.52 -11.14
N HIS A 21 -23.13 -9.76 -11.61
CA HIS A 21 -23.59 -9.83 -13.00
C HIS A 21 -24.03 -11.21 -13.54
N LEU A 22 -24.92 -11.89 -12.81
CA LEU A 22 -26.06 -12.53 -13.49
C LEU A 22 -27.09 -11.44 -13.89
N ARG A 23 -26.74 -10.58 -14.86
CA ARG A 23 -27.65 -9.98 -15.87
C ARG A 23 -27.04 -8.77 -16.59
N LYS A 24 -27.24 -8.83 -17.91
CA LYS A 24 -27.15 -7.80 -18.97
C LYS A 24 -25.74 -7.43 -19.46
N LYS A 25 -25.46 -7.96 -20.66
CA LYS A 25 -24.49 -7.48 -21.64
C LYS A 25 -24.54 -5.95 -21.76
N ASN A 26 -23.46 -5.28 -21.41
CA ASN A 26 -23.04 -4.03 -22.05
C ASN A 26 -21.52 -3.94 -22.01
N ARG A 27 -20.92 -3.71 -23.18
CA ARG A 27 -19.48 -3.58 -23.41
C ARG A 27 -19.05 -2.19 -22.95
N PHE A 28 -18.62 -2.06 -21.70
CA PHE A 28 -17.79 -0.96 -21.22
C PHE A 28 -16.50 -1.56 -20.68
N ALA A 29 -15.37 -0.91 -20.95
CA ALA A 29 -14.04 -1.35 -20.54
C ALA A 29 -14.04 -1.72 -19.04
N PHE A 30 -14.04 -3.02 -18.75
CA PHE A 30 -13.98 -3.52 -17.39
C PHE A 30 -12.61 -3.12 -16.82
N LYS A 31 -12.60 -2.24 -15.81
CA LYS A 31 -11.48 -2.21 -14.86
C LYS A 31 -11.28 -3.64 -14.40
N GLN A 32 -10.08 -4.17 -14.61
CA GLN A 32 -9.76 -5.51 -14.12
C GLN A 32 -9.99 -5.50 -12.59
N PRO A 33 -10.69 -6.51 -12.05
CA PRO A 33 -10.88 -6.64 -10.62
C PRO A 33 -9.53 -6.76 -9.89
N PRO A 34 -9.46 -6.46 -8.59
CA PRO A 34 -8.26 -6.73 -7.82
C PRO A 34 -7.90 -8.22 -7.85
N ALA A 35 -6.61 -8.50 -7.87
CA ALA A 35 -6.12 -9.86 -7.94
C ALA A 35 -6.42 -10.62 -6.65
N LYS A 36 -7.01 -11.82 -6.74
CA LYS A 36 -7.38 -12.68 -5.59
C LYS A 36 -7.14 -14.14 -5.92
N LEU A 37 -6.69 -14.91 -4.94
CA LEU A 37 -6.61 -16.38 -5.04
C LEU A 37 -8.01 -16.98 -5.22
N PHE A 38 -8.07 -18.10 -5.95
CA PHE A 38 -9.28 -18.88 -6.10
C PHE A 38 -9.72 -19.45 -4.75
N ASP A 39 -11.01 -19.27 -4.42
CA ASP A 39 -11.62 -19.69 -3.17
C ASP A 39 -12.83 -20.58 -3.48
N GLU A 40 -12.67 -21.88 -3.22
CA GLU A 40 -13.68 -22.89 -3.46
C GLU A 40 -14.97 -22.61 -2.68
N THR A 41 -14.83 -22.26 -1.39
CA THR A 41 -15.99 -22.05 -0.51
C THR A 41 -16.82 -20.85 -0.95
N ALA A 42 -16.17 -19.79 -1.41
CA ALA A 42 -16.84 -18.59 -1.91
C ALA A 42 -17.60 -18.87 -3.21
N VAL A 43 -17.04 -19.71 -4.08
CA VAL A 43 -17.67 -20.10 -5.35
C VAL A 43 -18.87 -21.01 -5.12
N GLU A 44 -18.75 -22.02 -4.24
CA GLU A 44 -19.88 -22.88 -3.88
C GLU A 44 -21.01 -22.11 -3.20
N ALA A 45 -20.68 -21.18 -2.29
CA ALA A 45 -21.66 -20.31 -1.63
C ALA A 45 -22.40 -19.40 -2.62
N ALA A 46 -21.75 -19.02 -3.72
CA ALA A 46 -22.36 -18.26 -4.82
C ALA A 46 -23.17 -19.14 -5.80
N GLY A 47 -23.23 -20.46 -5.57
CA GLY A 47 -23.92 -21.43 -6.43
C GLY A 47 -23.12 -21.85 -7.68
N GLY A 48 -21.81 -21.61 -7.69
CA GLY A 48 -20.91 -22.06 -8.75
C GLY A 48 -20.66 -23.57 -8.68
N GLN A 49 -20.48 -24.20 -9.84
CA GLN A 49 -20.15 -25.62 -9.94
C GLN A 49 -18.66 -25.79 -10.21
N ILE A 50 -17.95 -26.40 -9.26
CA ILE A 50 -16.53 -26.72 -9.36
C ILE A 50 -16.38 -28.20 -9.72
N LYS A 51 -15.49 -28.50 -10.67
CA LYS A 51 -15.08 -29.86 -10.97
C LYS A 51 -13.68 -30.10 -10.42
N THR A 52 -13.53 -31.10 -9.57
CA THR A 52 -12.22 -31.44 -8.99
C THR A 52 -11.68 -32.67 -9.72
N ASP A 53 -10.59 -32.48 -10.46
CA ASP A 53 -9.88 -33.53 -11.20
C ASP A 53 -8.49 -33.73 -10.56
N TYR A 54 -8.36 -34.73 -9.69
CA TYR A 54 -7.14 -35.06 -8.95
C TYR A 54 -6.51 -33.88 -8.21
N GLU A 55 -5.56 -33.19 -8.85
CA GLU A 55 -4.75 -32.10 -8.30
C GLU A 55 -5.27 -30.71 -8.69
N TYR A 56 -6.23 -30.64 -9.62
CA TYR A 56 -6.73 -29.37 -10.15
C TYR A 56 -8.23 -29.19 -9.92
N LYS A 57 -8.62 -27.94 -9.67
CA LYS A 57 -10.01 -27.50 -9.61
C LYS A 57 -10.35 -26.76 -10.88
N THR A 58 -11.44 -27.11 -11.54
CA THR A 58 -11.89 -26.46 -12.78
C THR A 58 -13.17 -25.67 -12.51
N PHE A 59 -13.14 -24.38 -12.82
CA PHE A 59 -14.29 -23.48 -12.70
C PHE A 59 -14.30 -22.46 -13.86
N GLU A 60 -15.45 -22.28 -14.49
CA GLU A 60 -15.66 -21.38 -15.66
C GLU A 60 -14.60 -21.51 -16.78
N GLY A 61 -14.08 -22.72 -17.00
CA GLY A 61 -13.06 -23.00 -18.02
C GLY A 61 -11.62 -22.64 -17.62
N GLY A 62 -11.40 -22.12 -16.40
CA GLY A 62 -10.09 -22.00 -15.77
C GLY A 62 -9.73 -23.25 -14.97
N LYS A 63 -8.45 -23.62 -14.98
CA LYS A 63 -7.89 -24.67 -14.11
C LYS A 63 -7.11 -24.03 -12.98
N PHE A 64 -7.35 -24.45 -11.75
CA PHE A 64 -6.76 -23.90 -10.54
C PHE A 64 -5.98 -24.98 -9.81
N ASP A 65 -4.81 -24.64 -9.28
CA ASP A 65 -4.09 -25.53 -8.35
C ASP A 65 -4.69 -25.50 -6.94
N ASP A 66 -4.17 -26.35 -6.07
CA ASP A 66 -4.53 -26.46 -4.66
C ASP A 66 -4.36 -25.15 -3.88
N LYS A 67 -3.38 -24.33 -4.28
CA LYS A 67 -3.10 -22.99 -3.72
C LYS A 67 -4.00 -21.89 -4.31
N GLY A 68 -4.79 -22.20 -5.34
CA GLY A 68 -5.75 -21.28 -5.95
C GLY A 68 -5.19 -20.37 -7.05
N PHE A 69 -4.02 -20.67 -7.61
CA PHE A 69 -3.48 -20.02 -8.81
C PHE A 69 -4.12 -20.55 -10.08
N LEU A 70 -4.29 -19.69 -11.09
CA LEU A 70 -4.73 -20.13 -12.41
C LEU A 70 -3.58 -20.75 -13.17
N ILE A 71 -3.83 -21.94 -13.69
CA ILE A 71 -3.01 -22.65 -14.64
C ILE A 71 -3.67 -22.53 -16.02
N LYS A 72 -3.00 -21.83 -16.93
CA LYS A 72 -3.48 -21.65 -18.30
C LYS A 72 -2.31 -21.64 -19.27
N ASN A 73 -2.50 -22.32 -20.39
CA ASN A 73 -1.54 -22.31 -21.48
C ASN A 73 -1.71 -21.03 -22.28
N PHE A 74 -0.60 -20.36 -22.55
CA PHE A 74 -0.55 -19.22 -23.45
C PHE A 74 0.42 -19.52 -24.59
N PRO A 75 0.08 -19.13 -25.83
CA PRO A 75 1.01 -19.26 -26.94
C PRO A 75 2.17 -18.29 -26.70
N LEU A 76 3.40 -18.70 -27.08
CA LEU A 76 4.61 -17.96 -26.74
C LEU A 76 4.59 -16.48 -27.19
N HIS A 77 3.97 -16.19 -28.34
CA HIS A 77 3.84 -14.81 -28.84
C HIS A 77 2.92 -13.90 -28.00
N ALA A 78 2.08 -14.48 -27.12
CA ALA A 78 1.22 -13.74 -26.20
C ALA A 78 1.93 -13.47 -24.85
N VAL A 79 3.19 -13.88 -24.71
CA VAL A 79 3.98 -13.76 -23.49
C VAL A 79 5.21 -12.92 -23.81
N SER A 80 5.44 -11.86 -23.05
CA SER A 80 6.68 -11.10 -23.12
C SER A 80 7.55 -11.48 -21.93
N ALA A 81 8.82 -11.81 -22.15
CA ALA A 81 9.81 -12.02 -21.09
C ALA A 81 10.80 -10.85 -20.96
N ASP A 82 10.81 -9.95 -21.95
CA ASP A 82 11.78 -8.86 -22.04
C ASP A 82 11.37 -7.69 -21.12
N GLY A 83 12.31 -7.26 -20.28
CA GLY A 83 12.11 -6.09 -19.42
C GLY A 83 11.24 -6.35 -18.18
N ILE A 84 10.89 -7.59 -17.88
CA ILE A 84 10.13 -7.92 -16.66
C ILE A 84 11.09 -7.98 -15.46
N THR A 85 10.87 -7.07 -14.50
CA THR A 85 11.51 -7.09 -13.19
C THR A 85 10.47 -7.43 -12.12
N PRO A 86 10.42 -8.67 -11.61
CA PRO A 86 9.42 -9.05 -10.62
C PRO A 86 9.62 -8.28 -9.32
N SER A 87 8.53 -7.77 -8.77
CA SER A 87 8.49 -7.09 -7.47
C SER A 87 8.67 -8.08 -6.32
N ILE A 88 9.12 -7.60 -5.14
CA ILE A 88 9.25 -8.44 -3.93
C ILE A 88 7.92 -9.12 -3.59
N SER A 89 6.82 -8.36 -3.70
CA SER A 89 5.46 -8.87 -3.52
C SER A 89 5.08 -9.97 -4.51
N GLU A 90 5.65 -9.99 -5.71
CA GLU A 90 5.46 -11.08 -6.67
C GLU A 90 6.37 -12.26 -6.35
N LEU A 91 7.63 -12.03 -5.97
CA LEU A 91 8.51 -13.10 -5.50
C LEU A 91 7.88 -13.85 -4.33
N ASP A 92 7.48 -13.16 -3.25
CA ASP A 92 6.85 -13.79 -2.08
C ASP A 92 5.61 -14.62 -2.46
N LYS A 93 4.85 -14.19 -3.47
CA LYS A 93 3.65 -14.91 -3.94
C LYS A 93 3.97 -16.14 -4.80
N PHE A 94 5.10 -16.18 -5.49
CA PHE A 94 5.46 -17.25 -6.44
C PHE A 94 6.65 -18.12 -5.98
N GLU A 95 7.37 -17.74 -4.93
CA GLU A 95 8.57 -18.42 -4.40
C GLU A 95 8.26 -19.80 -3.79
N GLU A 96 7.03 -20.01 -3.33
CA GLU A 96 6.60 -21.20 -2.59
C GLU A 96 6.39 -22.46 -3.47
N THR A 97 6.91 -22.50 -4.71
CA THR A 97 6.66 -23.58 -5.69
C THR A 97 7.89 -24.14 -6.42
N ILE A 98 9.12 -23.74 -6.07
CA ILE A 98 10.34 -24.36 -6.63
C ILE A 98 10.69 -25.67 -5.87
N ASP A 99 9.71 -26.56 -5.72
CA ASP A 99 9.91 -27.89 -5.11
C ASP A 99 9.54 -29.00 -6.12
N GLY A 100 10.04 -28.82 -7.35
CA GLY A 100 10.05 -29.85 -8.39
C GLY A 100 11.46 -30.46 -8.50
N PRO A 101 11.61 -31.79 -8.66
CA PRO A 101 12.89 -32.48 -8.50
C PRO A 101 13.91 -32.21 -9.63
N GLU A 102 13.57 -31.43 -10.65
CA GLU A 102 14.49 -31.03 -11.72
C GLU A 102 14.45 -29.53 -12.01
N SER A 103 14.99 -28.71 -11.12
CA SER A 103 15.54 -27.40 -11.51
C SER A 103 16.57 -26.90 -10.50
N ASN A 104 17.75 -27.52 -10.52
CA ASN A 104 18.97 -26.88 -10.04
C ASN A 104 19.37 -25.73 -10.97
N VAL A 105 18.56 -24.67 -11.05
CA VAL A 105 19.03 -23.38 -11.53
C VAL A 105 19.42 -22.60 -10.29
N SER A 106 20.74 -22.51 -10.08
CA SER A 106 21.33 -21.63 -9.07
C SER A 106 20.96 -20.17 -9.37
N ILE A 107 19.78 -19.73 -8.94
CA ILE A 107 19.36 -18.31 -8.89
C ILE A 107 19.92 -17.67 -7.62
N ASN A 108 21.17 -17.96 -7.28
CA ASN A 108 21.84 -17.37 -6.13
C ASN A 108 23.02 -16.53 -6.64
N LYS A 109 22.98 -15.22 -6.35
CA LYS A 109 24.03 -14.18 -6.48
C LYS A 109 24.04 -13.18 -7.64
N ARG A 110 23.21 -13.27 -8.70
CA ARG A 110 23.23 -12.25 -9.79
C ARG A 110 22.05 -11.28 -9.86
N LYS A 111 20.98 -11.48 -9.09
CA LYS A 111 19.75 -10.66 -9.14
C LYS A 111 19.63 -9.61 -8.03
N THR A 112 20.53 -9.60 -7.05
CA THR A 112 20.54 -8.61 -5.95
C THR A 112 20.84 -7.21 -6.46
N SER A 113 21.80 -7.05 -7.38
CA SER A 113 22.26 -5.73 -7.84
C SER A 113 21.17 -4.90 -8.53
N LYS A 114 20.32 -5.53 -9.37
CA LYS A 114 19.23 -4.81 -10.05
C LYS A 114 18.12 -4.40 -9.09
N ASN A 115 17.79 -5.23 -8.11
CA ASN A 115 16.76 -4.93 -7.11
C ASN A 115 17.21 -3.90 -6.08
N GLU A 116 18.49 -3.89 -5.71
CA GLU A 116 19.07 -2.85 -4.84
C GLU A 116 19.04 -1.49 -5.54
N LEU A 117 19.37 -1.42 -6.84
CA LEU A 117 19.25 -0.19 -7.62
C LEU A 117 17.83 0.37 -7.68
N LEU A 118 16.81 -0.49 -7.79
CA LEU A 118 15.40 -0.06 -7.83
C LEU A 118 14.95 0.61 -6.52
N SER A 119 15.65 0.35 -5.42
CA SER A 119 15.33 1.01 -4.15
C SER A 119 15.81 2.46 -4.11
N PHE A 120 16.73 2.88 -4.99
CA PHE A 120 17.35 4.20 -4.96
C PHE A 120 16.80 5.14 -6.04
N ALA A 121 16.64 6.41 -5.68
CA ALA A 121 16.28 7.49 -6.59
C ALA A 121 17.16 8.73 -6.37
N PRO A 122 17.39 9.57 -7.39
CA PRO A 122 18.00 10.89 -7.21
C PRO A 122 17.25 11.71 -6.14
N GLY A 123 18.01 12.30 -5.22
CA GLY A 123 17.49 13.02 -4.05
C GLY A 123 17.42 12.20 -2.77
N ASP A 124 17.54 10.87 -2.84
CA ASP A 124 17.57 10.02 -1.66
C ASP A 124 18.79 10.30 -0.79
N HIS A 125 18.58 10.26 0.53
CA HIS A 125 19.66 10.34 1.50
C HIS A 125 20.16 8.94 1.82
N VAL A 126 21.46 8.77 1.74
CA VAL A 126 22.12 7.47 1.86
C VAL A 126 23.35 7.58 2.73
N GLU A 127 23.72 6.45 3.33
CA GLU A 127 24.99 6.25 4.01
C GLU A 127 25.73 5.08 3.34
N VAL A 128 27.05 5.18 3.32
CA VAL A 128 27.92 4.10 2.89
C VAL A 128 28.02 3.06 4.00
N CYS A 129 27.61 1.82 3.73
CA CYS A 129 27.62 0.72 4.70
C CYS A 129 28.83 -0.22 4.55
N GLU A 130 29.52 -0.19 3.42
CA GLU A 130 30.70 -1.04 3.14
C GLU A 130 31.81 -0.25 2.43
N GLY A 131 33.06 -0.75 2.52
CA GLY A 131 34.23 -0.14 1.85
C GLY A 131 35.04 0.83 2.71
N GLU A 132 35.83 1.70 2.07
CA GLU A 132 36.75 2.62 2.75
C GLU A 132 36.05 3.88 3.31
N LEU A 133 34.91 4.24 2.72
CA LEU A 133 34.16 5.45 3.04
C LEU A 133 32.95 5.16 3.94
N VAL A 134 32.98 4.09 4.75
CA VAL A 134 31.87 3.69 5.64
C VAL A 134 31.46 4.85 6.56
N ASN A 135 30.15 4.98 6.79
CA ASN A 135 29.49 6.07 7.50
C ASN A 135 29.54 7.44 6.79
N LEU A 136 30.08 7.52 5.56
CA LEU A 136 29.92 8.71 4.74
C LEU A 136 28.46 8.85 4.34
N GLN A 137 27.84 9.94 4.74
CA GLN A 137 26.48 10.28 4.35
C GLN A 137 26.49 11.20 3.13
N GLY A 138 25.45 11.10 2.32
CA GLY A 138 25.28 11.99 1.18
C GLY A 138 23.91 11.89 0.56
N THR A 139 23.74 12.61 -0.54
CA THR A 139 22.51 12.61 -1.34
C THR A 139 22.81 12.07 -2.73
N ILE A 140 21.96 11.17 -3.22
CA ILE A 140 22.10 10.65 -4.59
C ILE A 140 21.83 11.77 -5.59
N VAL A 141 22.76 12.00 -6.51
CA VAL A 141 22.63 12.98 -7.60
C VAL A 141 22.14 12.30 -8.87
N GLY A 142 22.63 11.09 -9.15
CA GLY A 142 22.30 10.37 -10.36
C GLY A 142 22.63 8.88 -10.26
N ILE A 143 22.01 8.11 -11.14
CA ILE A 143 22.20 6.66 -11.25
C ILE A 143 22.57 6.38 -12.71
N ASP A 144 23.81 5.97 -12.94
CA ASP A 144 24.37 5.70 -14.27
C ASP A 144 24.66 4.20 -14.40
N GLY A 145 23.72 3.47 -14.99
CA GLY A 145 23.84 2.02 -15.20
C GLY A 145 23.85 1.25 -13.88
N ASP A 146 25.05 0.85 -13.43
CA ASP A 146 25.29 0.10 -12.18
C ASP A 146 26.14 0.92 -11.19
N SER A 147 26.23 2.24 -11.37
CA SER A 147 26.93 3.15 -10.46
C SER A 147 25.99 4.26 -10.00
N ILE A 148 25.99 4.52 -8.70
CA ILE A 148 25.20 5.55 -8.05
C ILE A 148 26.16 6.67 -7.65
N ARG A 149 25.94 7.89 -8.19
CA ARG A 149 26.73 9.07 -7.84
C ARG A 149 26.12 9.78 -6.65
N ILE A 150 26.91 9.97 -5.60
CA ILE A 150 26.51 10.63 -4.36
C ILE A 150 27.28 11.92 -4.18
N LEU A 151 26.58 12.97 -3.78
CA LEU A 151 27.17 14.19 -3.24
C LEU A 151 27.33 14.03 -1.72
N PRO A 152 28.57 13.93 -1.20
CA PRO A 152 28.81 13.72 0.21
C PRO A 152 28.41 14.93 1.04
N LYS A 153 27.78 14.68 2.19
CA LYS A 153 27.44 15.70 3.19
C LYS A 153 28.65 15.93 4.11
N HIS A 154 29.73 16.46 3.55
CA HIS A 154 30.99 16.71 4.26
C HIS A 154 31.53 18.11 3.96
N LYS A 155 32.29 18.72 4.89
CA LYS A 155 32.78 20.11 4.74
C LYS A 155 33.83 20.25 3.61
N THR A 156 34.66 19.22 3.46
CA THR A 156 35.87 19.27 2.61
C THR A 156 35.70 18.48 1.30
N LEU A 157 34.84 17.47 1.29
CA LEU A 157 34.53 16.69 0.09
C LEU A 157 33.27 17.26 -0.53
N LYS A 158 33.39 17.81 -1.74
CA LYS A 158 32.27 18.40 -2.49
C LYS A 158 32.08 17.76 -3.87
N ASP A 159 32.98 16.87 -4.25
CA ASP A 159 32.93 16.19 -5.53
C ASP A 159 31.98 14.99 -5.44
N GLU A 160 31.31 14.67 -6.55
CA GLU A 160 30.46 13.51 -6.67
C GLU A 160 31.31 12.23 -6.64
N ILE A 161 30.92 11.28 -5.80
CA ILE A 161 31.64 10.02 -5.64
C ILE A 161 30.76 8.87 -6.14
N PRO A 162 31.25 8.03 -7.05
CA PRO A 162 30.53 6.86 -7.53
C PRO A 162 30.62 5.72 -6.53
N PHE A 163 29.49 5.09 -6.25
CA PHE A 163 29.37 3.88 -5.43
C PHE A 163 28.56 2.81 -6.16
N LYS A 164 28.66 1.57 -5.69
CA LYS A 164 27.77 0.47 -6.05
C LYS A 164 26.56 0.42 -5.13
N ALA A 165 25.46 -0.16 -5.60
CA ALA A 165 24.23 -0.22 -4.81
C ALA A 165 24.38 -0.97 -3.49
N HIS A 166 25.18 -2.06 -3.46
CA HIS A 166 25.46 -2.83 -2.24
C HIS A 166 26.31 -2.08 -1.22
N GLU A 167 27.06 -1.05 -1.64
CA GLU A 167 27.86 -0.22 -0.73
C GLU A 167 27.00 0.83 -0.01
N LEU A 168 25.73 0.95 -0.38
CA LEU A 168 24.84 2.02 0.05
C LEU A 168 23.61 1.48 0.74
N ARG A 169 23.11 2.26 1.70
CA ARG A 169 21.78 2.07 2.29
C ARG A 169 21.12 3.42 2.47
N LYS A 170 19.80 3.47 2.31
CA LYS A 170 19.02 4.67 2.67
C LYS A 170 19.20 5.02 4.14
N TYR A 171 19.53 6.27 4.38
CA TYR A 171 19.75 6.80 5.72
C TYR A 171 18.65 7.78 6.07
N PHE A 172 18.08 7.59 7.26
CA PHE A 172 17.05 8.47 7.79
C PHE A 172 17.34 8.78 9.26
N SER A 173 16.96 9.97 9.69
CA SER A 173 17.02 10.38 11.09
C SER A 173 15.61 10.62 11.64
N VAL A 174 15.46 10.48 12.96
CA VAL A 174 14.25 10.88 13.67
C VAL A 174 13.91 12.34 13.31
N GLY A 175 12.63 12.58 13.03
CA GLY A 175 12.11 13.87 12.56
C GLY A 175 12.10 14.04 11.02
N ASN A 176 12.71 13.14 10.25
CA ASN A 176 12.57 13.19 8.79
C ASN A 176 11.13 12.86 8.37
N HIS A 177 10.60 13.69 7.46
CA HIS A 177 9.33 13.42 6.78
C HIS A 177 9.58 12.49 5.62
N VAL A 178 8.86 11.39 5.58
CA VAL A 178 9.02 10.34 4.59
C VAL A 178 7.68 9.97 3.96
N LYS A 179 7.77 9.52 2.71
CA LYS A 179 6.68 8.88 1.99
C LYS A 179 7.03 7.41 1.79
N VAL A 180 6.03 6.56 1.95
CA VAL A 180 6.16 5.13 1.63
C VAL A 180 5.96 4.95 0.13
N LEU A 181 6.95 4.36 -0.53
CA LEU A 181 6.95 4.11 -1.97
C LEU A 181 6.35 2.75 -2.32
N ASN A 182 6.49 1.74 -1.45
CA ASN A 182 6.05 0.38 -1.72
C ASN A 182 5.47 -0.27 -0.46
N GLY A 183 4.63 -1.28 -0.65
CA GLY A 183 4.12 -2.14 0.43
C GLY A 183 2.74 -1.72 0.94
N ARG A 184 2.38 -2.20 2.14
CA ARG A 184 1.01 -2.05 2.68
C ARG A 184 0.57 -0.59 2.84
N PHE A 185 1.51 0.31 3.10
CA PHE A 185 1.27 1.72 3.37
C PHE A 185 1.70 2.61 2.20
N GLU A 186 1.84 2.06 1.00
CA GLU A 186 2.24 2.81 -0.20
C GLU A 186 1.41 4.10 -0.38
N GLY A 187 2.11 5.20 -0.64
CA GLY A 187 1.54 6.53 -0.81
C GLY A 187 1.35 7.33 0.49
N GLU A 188 1.36 6.67 1.65
CA GLU A 188 1.24 7.33 2.95
C GLU A 188 2.48 8.17 3.27
N THR A 189 2.28 9.29 3.95
CA THR A 189 3.35 10.16 4.44
C THR A 189 3.37 10.18 5.96
N GLY A 190 4.55 10.31 6.55
CA GLY A 190 4.70 10.33 7.99
C GLY A 190 6.04 10.90 8.42
N MET A 191 6.22 11.06 9.72
CA MET A 191 7.48 11.49 10.32
C MET A 191 8.10 10.31 11.07
N ILE A 192 9.41 10.12 10.93
CA ILE A 192 10.13 9.07 11.66
C ILE A 192 10.22 9.46 13.13
N VAL A 193 9.64 8.66 14.01
CA VAL A 193 9.64 8.87 15.47
C VAL A 193 10.68 8.02 16.20
N GLY A 194 11.05 6.88 15.61
CA GLY A 194 12.04 5.95 16.14
C GLY A 194 12.44 4.94 15.07
N ILE A 195 13.59 4.29 15.28
CA ILE A 195 14.11 3.24 14.39
C ILE A 195 13.74 1.85 14.95
N ASP A 196 13.44 1.77 16.26
CA ASP A 196 13.00 0.57 16.96
C ASP A 196 11.50 0.67 17.27
N GLY A 197 10.68 -0.03 16.47
CA GLY A 197 9.22 0.16 16.48
C GLY A 197 8.52 -0.21 17.78
N THR A 198 7.50 0.56 18.19
CA THR A 198 6.50 0.17 19.20
C THR A 198 5.12 -0.13 18.59
N LYS A 199 4.21 -0.76 19.36
CA LYS A 199 2.95 -1.35 18.86
C LYS A 199 1.95 -0.38 18.20
N ASP A 200 2.10 0.93 18.40
CA ASP A 200 1.24 1.96 17.80
C ASP A 200 1.87 2.66 16.57
N GLU A 201 3.03 2.19 16.11
CA GLU A 201 3.78 2.78 15.00
C GLU A 201 3.56 2.00 13.69
N MET A 202 3.89 2.64 12.56
CA MET A 202 3.81 2.06 11.21
C MET A 202 5.16 1.48 10.81
N PRO A 203 5.42 0.16 10.97
CA PRO A 203 6.69 -0.43 10.58
C PRO A 203 6.80 -0.49 9.06
N VAL A 204 7.83 0.14 8.51
CA VAL A 204 8.14 0.15 7.07
C VAL A 204 9.63 -0.10 6.87
N ARG A 205 10.00 -0.86 5.84
CA ARG A 205 11.41 -1.07 5.49
C ARG A 205 12.02 0.24 5.01
N THR A 206 13.26 0.51 5.39
CA THR A 206 13.97 1.74 4.97
C THR A 206 14.13 1.84 3.46
N SER A 207 14.25 0.71 2.75
CA SER A 207 14.29 0.66 1.27
C SER A 207 13.04 1.25 0.62
N ASP A 208 11.89 1.11 1.28
CA ASP A 208 10.57 1.52 0.77
C ASP A 208 10.20 2.95 1.19
N LEU A 209 11.09 3.67 1.86
CA LEU A 209 10.88 5.05 2.28
C LEU A 209 11.64 6.02 1.38
N GLN A 210 11.12 7.24 1.26
CA GLN A 210 11.82 8.36 0.63
C GLN A 210 11.52 9.64 1.39
N ILE A 211 12.53 10.49 1.59
CA ILE A 211 12.32 11.80 2.21
C ILE A 211 11.42 12.63 1.30
N THR A 212 10.33 13.15 1.85
CA THR A 212 9.36 13.95 1.11
C THR A 212 9.19 15.32 1.73
N LYS A 213 8.84 16.30 0.89
CA LYS A 213 8.33 17.60 1.32
C LYS A 213 6.80 17.63 1.33
N GLU A 214 6.15 16.59 0.83
CA GLU A 214 4.70 16.45 0.86
C GLU A 214 4.27 16.34 2.32
N THR A 215 3.55 17.36 2.79
CA THR A 215 2.86 17.29 4.07
C THR A 215 1.49 16.69 3.80
N ALA A 216 1.05 15.73 4.62
CA ALA A 216 -0.30 15.19 4.54
C ALA A 216 -1.31 16.34 4.46
N THR A 217 -2.01 16.46 3.34
CA THR A 217 -2.87 17.61 3.04
C THR A 217 -4.10 17.67 3.94
N GLY A 218 -4.36 16.61 4.73
CA GLY A 218 -5.58 16.47 5.52
C GLY A 218 -6.83 16.36 4.65
N VAL A 219 -6.65 16.05 3.38
CA VAL A 219 -7.69 15.86 2.36
C VAL A 219 -7.55 14.44 1.81
N ASP A 220 -8.66 13.79 1.54
CA ASP A 220 -8.66 12.48 0.86
C ASP A 220 -8.11 12.58 -0.57
N SER A 221 -7.71 11.43 -1.12
CA SER A 221 -7.19 11.34 -2.49
C SER A 221 -8.17 11.85 -3.56
N THR A 222 -9.47 11.92 -3.24
CA THR A 222 -10.51 12.43 -4.14
C THR A 222 -10.96 13.86 -3.87
N GLY A 223 -10.45 14.52 -2.83
CA GLY A 223 -10.83 15.89 -2.45
C GLY A 223 -12.22 16.05 -1.80
N GLN A 224 -12.94 14.95 -1.57
CA GLN A 224 -14.31 14.96 -1.06
C GLN A 224 -14.39 15.24 0.45
N PHE A 225 -13.41 14.76 1.23
CA PHE A 225 -13.41 14.80 2.69
C PHE A 225 -12.15 15.47 3.22
N GLN A 226 -12.32 16.16 4.34
CA GLN A 226 -11.27 16.83 5.08
C GLN A 226 -11.33 16.44 6.55
N LEU A 227 -10.19 16.57 7.24
CA LEU A 227 -10.16 16.46 8.69
C LEU A 227 -11.19 17.42 9.31
N ARG A 228 -11.88 16.94 10.35
CA ARG A 228 -12.94 17.65 11.10
C ARG A 228 -14.25 17.83 10.33
N ASP A 229 -14.40 17.23 9.16
CA ASP A 229 -15.71 17.16 8.50
C ASP A 229 -16.70 16.33 9.33
N LEU A 230 -17.93 16.83 9.44
CA LEU A 230 -19.05 16.09 9.99
C LEU A 230 -19.61 15.14 8.91
N VAL A 231 -19.76 13.87 9.24
CA VAL A 231 -20.24 12.83 8.32
C VAL A 231 -21.35 12.01 8.93
N ASN A 232 -22.28 11.53 8.09
CA ASN A 232 -23.23 10.50 8.47
C ASN A 232 -22.60 9.13 8.22
N ILE A 233 -22.48 8.32 9.28
CA ILE A 233 -22.00 6.94 9.23
C ILE A 233 -23.15 5.99 8.89
N SER A 234 -24.33 6.26 9.45
CA SER A 234 -25.60 5.57 9.19
C SER A 234 -26.74 6.59 9.20
N ALA A 235 -27.99 6.12 9.07
CA ALA A 235 -29.16 6.99 9.10
C ALA A 235 -29.33 7.71 10.46
N ASP A 236 -28.89 7.07 11.54
CA ASP A 236 -29.03 7.50 12.93
C ASP A 236 -27.72 7.96 13.57
N LYS A 237 -26.55 7.56 13.04
CA LYS A 237 -25.25 7.90 13.61
C LYS A 237 -24.49 8.90 12.75
N VAL A 238 -23.97 9.92 13.43
CA VAL A 238 -22.99 10.86 12.85
C VAL A 238 -21.64 10.67 13.52
N GLY A 239 -20.61 11.19 12.88
CA GLY A 239 -19.31 11.34 13.50
C GLY A 239 -18.46 12.39 12.80
N VAL A 240 -17.27 12.62 13.34
CA VAL A 240 -16.31 13.59 12.82
C VAL A 240 -15.09 12.86 12.30
N VAL A 241 -14.62 13.24 11.12
CA VAL A 241 -13.40 12.68 10.52
C VAL A 241 -12.19 13.14 11.33
N ILE A 242 -11.48 12.20 11.96
CA ILE A 242 -10.28 12.50 12.77
C ILE A 242 -8.98 12.08 12.10
N ARG A 243 -9.05 11.15 11.13
CA ARG A 243 -7.92 10.74 10.29
C ARG A 243 -8.43 10.26 8.94
N ILE A 244 -7.66 10.55 7.90
CA ILE A 244 -7.91 10.12 6.54
C ILE A 244 -6.76 9.19 6.15
N GLU A 245 -7.09 8.00 5.66
CA GLU A 245 -6.16 7.02 5.09
C GLU A 245 -6.56 6.74 3.64
N ASN A 246 -5.72 6.03 2.89
CA ASN A 246 -6.08 5.63 1.54
C ASN A 246 -7.36 4.77 1.51
N GLU A 247 -8.42 5.30 0.90
CA GLU A 247 -9.78 4.71 0.78
C GLU A 247 -10.59 4.54 2.09
N ARG A 248 -10.06 4.93 3.25
CA ARG A 248 -10.73 4.78 4.55
C ARG A 248 -10.67 6.05 5.39
N LEU A 249 -11.73 6.27 6.16
CA LEU A 249 -11.80 7.34 7.16
C LEU A 249 -11.86 6.73 8.54
N HIS A 250 -11.11 7.32 9.46
CA HIS A 250 -11.32 7.10 10.89
C HIS A 250 -12.24 8.19 11.38
N VAL A 251 -13.44 7.78 11.80
CA VAL A 251 -14.50 8.67 12.20
C VAL A 251 -14.77 8.46 13.69
N LEU A 252 -14.64 9.52 14.48
CA LEU A 252 -15.07 9.52 15.87
C LEU A 252 -16.60 9.66 15.91
N ASN A 253 -17.28 8.63 16.39
CA ASN A 253 -18.74 8.61 16.46
C ASN A 253 -19.29 9.29 17.73
N MET A 254 -20.62 9.45 17.82
CA MET A 254 -21.29 9.97 19.02
C MET A 254 -21.14 9.08 20.26
N ASP A 255 -20.83 7.79 20.08
CA ASP A 255 -20.64 6.80 21.16
C ASP A 255 -19.19 6.78 21.69
N GLU A 256 -18.42 7.83 21.42
CA GLU A 256 -17.01 8.00 21.84
C GLU A 256 -16.04 6.94 21.31
N LYS A 257 -16.40 6.25 20.22
CA LYS A 257 -15.58 5.22 19.58
C LYS A 257 -15.09 5.68 18.21
N VAL A 258 -13.84 5.35 17.91
CA VAL A 258 -13.27 5.52 16.57
C VAL A 258 -13.71 4.34 15.72
N GLN A 259 -14.43 4.63 14.64
CA GLN A 259 -14.87 3.65 13.67
C GLN A 259 -14.13 3.88 12.35
N ILE A 260 -13.50 2.83 11.83
CA ILE A 260 -12.86 2.85 10.52
C ILE A 260 -13.91 2.49 9.47
N VAL A 261 -14.17 3.40 8.54
CA VAL A 261 -15.23 3.27 7.54
C VAL A 261 -14.69 3.56 6.13
N PRO A 262 -15.14 2.82 5.09
CA PRO A 262 -14.81 3.16 3.71
C PRO A 262 -15.30 4.56 3.31
N ILE A 263 -14.54 5.29 2.50
CA ILE A 263 -14.94 6.63 2.02
C ILE A 263 -16.32 6.58 1.32
N GLN A 264 -16.61 5.51 0.58
CA GLN A 264 -17.86 5.36 -0.17
C GLN A 264 -19.10 5.13 0.71
N SER A 265 -18.92 4.71 1.97
CA SER A 265 -20.04 4.41 2.87
C SER A 265 -20.47 5.61 3.70
N VAL A 266 -19.74 6.72 3.65
CA VAL A 266 -20.06 7.93 4.41
C VAL A 266 -20.60 9.03 3.51
N ILE A 267 -21.48 9.85 4.07
CA ILE A 267 -22.01 11.03 3.38
C ILE A 267 -21.61 12.27 4.16
N LYS A 268 -20.96 13.22 3.49
CA LYS A 268 -20.60 14.51 4.10
C LYS A 268 -21.85 15.25 4.53
N ARG A 269 -21.91 15.64 5.80
CA ARG A 269 -23.02 16.40 6.38
C ARG A 269 -22.62 17.86 6.52
N LYS A 270 -23.47 18.75 6.00
CA LYS A 270 -23.28 20.18 6.19
C LYS A 270 -23.48 20.54 7.67
N ILE A 271 -22.49 21.17 8.27
CA ILE A 271 -22.58 21.70 9.63
C ILE A 271 -23.62 22.82 9.67
N ASN A 272 -24.58 22.71 10.58
CA ASN A 272 -25.49 23.80 10.88
C ASN A 272 -24.83 24.76 11.89
N ARG A 273 -24.33 25.89 11.40
CA ARG A 273 -23.66 26.90 12.23
C ARG A 273 -24.60 27.62 13.21
N ASN A 274 -25.91 27.54 12.98
CA ASN A 274 -26.92 28.16 13.84
C ASN A 274 -27.49 27.16 14.86
N ALA A 275 -26.85 26.00 15.04
CA ALA A 275 -27.27 25.03 16.04
C ALA A 275 -26.96 25.56 17.45
N THR A 276 -27.96 25.49 18.32
CA THR A 276 -27.90 25.91 19.73
C THR A 276 -28.17 24.69 20.62
N ALA A 277 -27.43 24.57 21.71
CA ALA A 277 -27.67 23.57 22.75
C ALA A 277 -27.63 24.21 24.14
N LEU A 278 -28.10 23.49 25.15
CA LEU A 278 -28.12 23.94 26.54
C LEU A 278 -27.01 23.25 27.33
N ASP A 279 -26.30 24.02 28.15
CA ASP A 279 -25.31 23.50 29.10
C ASP A 279 -25.98 22.99 30.40
N SER A 280 -25.15 22.52 31.33
CA SER A 280 -25.61 22.06 32.66
C SER A 280 -26.29 23.13 33.52
N GLN A 281 -26.13 24.42 33.19
CA GLN A 281 -26.70 25.57 33.87
C GLN A 281 -27.90 26.18 33.09
N ASN A 282 -28.36 25.52 32.03
CA ASN A 282 -29.38 26.01 31.08
C ASN A 282 -28.98 27.30 30.33
N ASN A 283 -27.69 27.59 30.19
CA ASN A 283 -27.24 28.61 29.25
C ASN A 283 -27.21 28.04 27.83
N ASN A 284 -27.56 28.85 26.85
CA ASN A 284 -27.38 28.49 25.45
C ASN A 284 -25.89 28.61 25.07
N PHE A 285 -25.38 27.61 24.35
CA PHE A 285 -24.09 27.69 23.67
C PHE A 285 -24.23 27.28 22.20
N ASN A 286 -23.34 27.80 21.38
CA ASN A 286 -23.36 27.69 19.92
C ASN A 286 -22.08 27.02 19.39
N VAL A 287 -22.09 26.73 18.08
CA VAL A 287 -20.91 26.22 17.38
C VAL A 287 -19.76 27.22 17.47
N GLY A 288 -18.63 26.79 18.04
CA GLY A 288 -17.41 27.60 18.21
C GLY A 288 -17.26 28.27 19.57
N ASP A 289 -18.25 28.15 20.46
CA ASP A 289 -18.13 28.61 21.84
C ASP A 289 -17.18 27.68 22.62
N ILE A 290 -16.33 28.26 23.45
CA ILE A 290 -15.41 27.50 24.29
C ILE A 290 -16.16 26.98 25.52
N VAL A 291 -16.19 25.67 25.70
CA VAL A 291 -16.89 25.00 26.80
C VAL A 291 -15.94 24.17 27.65
N ASN A 292 -16.22 24.13 28.95
CA ASN A 292 -15.52 23.27 29.91
C ASN A 292 -16.41 22.05 30.23
N VAL A 293 -15.82 20.86 30.17
CA VAL A 293 -16.50 19.61 30.48
C VAL A 293 -16.47 19.40 31.99
N ASN A 294 -17.62 19.55 32.65
CA ASN A 294 -17.73 19.46 34.10
C ASN A 294 -17.84 18.02 34.63
N ASP A 295 -18.37 17.09 33.82
CA ASP A 295 -18.66 15.71 34.23
C ASP A 295 -18.47 14.73 33.05
N GLY A 296 -18.37 13.43 33.34
CA GLY A 296 -18.17 12.35 32.35
C GLY A 296 -16.70 12.00 32.08
N LEU A 297 -16.48 11.18 31.04
CA LEU A 297 -15.16 10.61 30.70
C LEU A 297 -14.09 11.69 30.44
N PHE A 298 -14.52 12.86 29.98
CA PHE A 298 -13.65 13.97 29.59
C PHE A 298 -13.69 15.14 30.58
N ALA A 299 -14.10 14.90 31.84
CA ALA A 299 -14.15 15.94 32.86
C ALA A 299 -12.82 16.70 33.01
N ASN A 300 -12.92 18.00 33.28
CA ASN A 300 -11.80 18.96 33.37
C ASN A 300 -11.06 19.23 32.06
N ARG A 301 -11.63 18.86 30.90
CA ARG A 301 -11.13 19.28 29.60
C ARG A 301 -11.91 20.49 29.08
N GLN A 302 -11.24 21.26 28.23
CA GLN A 302 -11.81 22.41 27.54
C GLN A 302 -11.78 22.15 26.03
N GLY A 303 -12.82 22.57 25.31
CA GLY A 303 -12.93 22.42 23.86
C GLY A 303 -13.73 23.54 23.21
N ALA A 304 -13.68 23.60 21.89
CA ALA A 304 -14.43 24.52 21.03
C ALA A 304 -14.99 23.77 19.83
#